data_AF-A0A917XXN7-F1
#
_entry.id   AF-A0A917XXN7-F1
#
_cell.length_a   1.000
_cell.length_b   1.000
_cell.length_c   1.000
_cell.angle_alpha   90.00
_cell.angle_beta   90.00
_cell.angle_gamma   90.00
#
_symmetry.space_group_name_H-M   'P 1'
#
loop_
_entity.id
_entity.type
_entity.pdbx_description
1 polymer ?
#
loop_
_entity_poly.entity_id
_entity_poly.type
_entity_poly.pdbx_seq_one_letter_code
_entity_poly.pdbx_strand_id
1 'polypeptide(L)'
;MAARSRKHPDRLPGRGRVRLREFEYVRHGTVSVTAALDVHTGQVVVEELPRNDSAHFVRFLAWLERCIPAELTVHLVLDNGSSHTSRATRAWLTKHPRIVAHYTPKHASWLNQVEIFFSLLARAVLRHGDFSSRRDLLEKVTGFTIFHNETARPFRWNYEGRPRQTGDESAVAAKEPCHAR
;
A
#
# COMPACT_ATOMS: atom_id res chain seq x y z
N MET A 1 7.44 -9.31 -2.09
CA MET A 1 6.63 -10.49 -2.42
C MET A 1 7.55 -11.59 -2.97
N ALA A 2 7.34 -12.86 -2.62
CA ALA A 2 8.23 -13.96 -3.06
C ALA A 2 7.62 -14.73 -4.23
N ALA A 3 8.39 -14.94 -5.29
CA ALA A 3 8.02 -15.80 -6.42
C ALA A 3 8.39 -17.24 -6.08
N ARG A 4 7.38 -18.11 -5.98
CA ARG A 4 7.52 -19.51 -5.62
C ARG A 4 6.65 -20.35 -6.53
N SER A 5 7.22 -21.42 -7.08
CA SER A 5 6.43 -22.44 -7.78
C SER A 5 6.42 -23.75 -7.02
N ARG A 6 5.35 -24.53 -7.15
CA ARG A 6 5.31 -25.87 -6.56
C ARG A 6 6.29 -26.79 -7.27
N LYS A 7 6.96 -27.67 -6.53
CA LYS A 7 7.84 -28.69 -7.13
C LYS A 7 7.05 -29.83 -7.78
N HIS A 8 5.89 -30.14 -7.22
CA HIS A 8 4.95 -31.16 -7.72
C HIS A 8 3.53 -30.59 -7.78
N PRO A 9 2.63 -31.13 -8.62
CA PRO A 9 1.26 -30.65 -8.70
C PRO A 9 0.47 -30.95 -7.41
N ASP A 10 -0.42 -30.02 -7.04
CA ASP A 10 -1.39 -30.24 -5.96
C ASP A 10 -2.25 -31.48 -6.25
N ARG A 11 -2.65 -32.20 -5.19
CA ARG A 11 -3.61 -33.29 -5.34
C ARG A 11 -5.02 -32.75 -5.28
N LEU A 12 -5.77 -32.97 -6.36
CA LEU A 12 -7.15 -32.53 -6.47
C LEU A 12 -8.05 -33.16 -5.38
N PRO A 13 -9.05 -32.41 -4.90
CA PRO A 13 -10.05 -32.96 -4.00
C PRO A 13 -10.81 -34.11 -4.68
N GLY A 14 -11.37 -35.01 -3.89
CA GLY A 14 -12.17 -36.15 -4.35
C GLY A 14 -13.17 -36.57 -3.29
N ARG A 15 -14.00 -37.58 -3.56
CA ARG A 15 -14.99 -38.06 -2.58
C ARG A 15 -14.28 -38.52 -1.30
N GLY A 16 -14.56 -37.84 -0.18
CA GLY A 16 -13.90 -38.09 1.11
C GLY A 16 -12.46 -37.56 1.23
N ARG A 17 -11.96 -36.80 0.25
CA ARG A 17 -10.57 -36.30 0.21
C ARG A 17 -10.54 -34.79 0.00
N VAL A 18 -10.04 -34.08 1.00
CA VAL A 18 -9.72 -32.63 0.89
C VAL A 18 -8.57 -32.41 -0.09
N ARG A 19 -8.49 -31.20 -0.67
CA ARG A 19 -7.33 -30.80 -1.47
C ARG A 19 -6.08 -30.88 -0.61
N LEU A 20 -5.01 -31.50 -1.13
CA LEU A 20 -3.69 -31.46 -0.51
C LEU A 20 -2.80 -30.52 -1.30
N ARG A 21 -2.21 -29.55 -0.60
CA ARG A 21 -1.31 -28.57 -1.19
C ARG A 21 0.12 -29.05 -1.06
N GLU A 22 0.86 -28.99 -2.17
CA GLU A 22 2.29 -29.29 -2.15
C GLU A 22 3.03 -28.31 -1.25
N PHE A 23 3.88 -28.83 -0.35
CA PHE A 23 4.64 -28.02 0.59
C PHE A 23 6.05 -27.72 0.07
N GLU A 24 6.58 -28.55 -0.84
CA GLU A 24 7.85 -28.29 -1.51
C GLU A 24 7.69 -27.27 -2.64
N TYR A 25 8.58 -26.27 -2.66
CA TYR A 25 8.56 -25.22 -3.67
C TYR A 25 9.96 -24.85 -4.15
N VAL A 26 10.02 -24.36 -5.38
CA VAL A 26 11.20 -23.73 -5.98
C VAL A 26 11.10 -22.22 -5.77
N ARG A 27 12.19 -21.59 -5.35
CA ARG A 27 12.28 -20.13 -5.17
C ARG A 27 12.82 -19.48 -6.44
N HIS A 28 12.10 -18.49 -6.95
CA HIS A 28 12.50 -17.71 -8.12
C HIS A 28 12.97 -16.30 -7.77
N GLY A 29 13.07 -16.00 -6.48
CA GLY A 29 13.47 -14.69 -5.94
C GLY A 29 12.30 -13.88 -5.40
N THR A 30 12.49 -12.57 -5.27
CA THR A 30 11.49 -11.66 -4.74
C THR A 30 11.25 -10.50 -5.70
N VAL A 31 10.04 -9.95 -5.64
CA VAL A 31 9.63 -8.72 -6.30
C VAL A 31 9.19 -7.76 -5.22
N SER A 32 9.73 -6.55 -5.24
CA SER A 32 9.25 -5.43 -4.44
C SER A 32 8.45 -4.52 -5.35
N VAL A 33 7.36 -3.96 -4.83
CA VAL A 33 6.52 -3.02 -5.57
C VAL A 33 6.24 -1.82 -4.68
N THR A 34 6.00 -0.68 -5.30
CA THR A 34 5.39 0.48 -4.65
C THR A 34 4.00 0.68 -5.24
N ALA A 35 3.08 1.22 -4.44
CA ALA A 35 1.72 1.44 -4.87
C ALA A 35 1.20 2.78 -4.37
N ALA A 36 0.36 3.42 -5.18
CA ALA A 36 -0.39 4.60 -4.79
C ALA A 36 -1.88 4.36 -5.04
N LEU A 37 -2.68 4.57 -4.00
CA LEU A 37 -4.13 4.50 -4.06
C LEU A 37 -4.69 5.92 -4.12
N ASP A 38 -5.51 6.20 -5.13
CA ASP A 38 -6.36 7.37 -5.14
C ASP A 38 -7.59 7.09 -4.26
N VAL A 39 -7.72 7.82 -3.16
CA VAL A 39 -8.79 7.65 -2.18
C VAL A 39 -10.16 8.08 -2.72
N HIS A 40 -10.21 8.95 -3.73
CA HIS A 40 -11.45 9.47 -4.29
C HIS A 40 -12.07 8.55 -5.34
N THR A 41 -11.26 7.73 -6.00
CA THR A 41 -11.72 6.78 -7.02
C THR A 41 -11.60 5.32 -6.55
N GLY A 42 -10.72 5.05 -5.60
CA GLY A 42 -10.32 3.70 -5.19
C GLY A 42 -9.35 3.02 -6.16
N GLN A 43 -8.90 3.72 -7.20
CA GLN A 43 -7.97 3.19 -8.18
C GLN A 43 -6.55 3.14 -7.61
N VAL A 44 -5.79 2.14 -8.04
CA VAL A 44 -4.43 1.90 -7.58
C VAL A 44 -3.49 1.84 -8.76
N VAL A 45 -2.35 2.51 -8.64
CA VAL A 45 -1.19 2.25 -9.49
C VAL A 45 -0.20 1.41 -8.70
N VAL A 46 0.37 0.40 -9.35
CA VAL A 46 1.48 -0.40 -8.82
C VAL A 46 2.65 -0.32 -9.79
N GLU A 47 3.85 -0.09 -9.26
CA GLU A 47 5.10 -0.07 -10.02
C GLU A 47 6.11 -1.05 -9.40
N GLU A 48 6.89 -1.74 -10.27
CA GLU A 48 8.01 -2.54 -9.77
C GLU A 48 9.02 -1.61 -9.09
N LEU A 49 9.50 -2.04 -7.93
CA LEU A 49 10.52 -1.36 -7.16
C LEU A 49 11.79 -2.22 -7.13
N PRO A 50 12.71 -2.08 -8.11
CA PRO A 50 13.93 -2.89 -8.19
C PRO A 50 14.74 -2.92 -6.90
N ARG A 51 14.74 -1.80 -6.15
CA ARG A 51 15.30 -1.70 -4.80
C ARG A 51 14.39 -0.85 -3.93
N ASN A 52 14.14 -1.32 -2.70
CA ASN A 52 13.38 -0.57 -1.72
C ASN A 52 14.27 0.52 -1.07
N ASP A 53 14.57 1.56 -1.84
CA ASP A 53 15.34 2.70 -1.40
C ASP A 53 14.66 4.02 -1.76
N SER A 54 15.19 5.11 -1.22
CA SER A 54 14.65 6.45 -1.44
C SER A 54 14.82 6.96 -2.87
N ALA A 55 15.85 6.52 -3.60
CA ALA A 55 16.05 6.96 -4.98
C ALA A 55 14.95 6.42 -5.89
N HIS A 56 14.57 5.16 -5.73
CA HIS A 56 13.46 4.56 -6.46
C HIS A 56 12.12 5.15 -6.03
N PHE A 57 11.93 5.37 -4.73
CA PHE A 57 10.71 6.01 -4.22
C PHE A 57 10.53 7.44 -4.76
N VAL A 58 11.59 8.27 -4.76
CA VAL A 58 11.55 9.61 -5.36
C VAL A 58 11.23 9.57 -6.85
N ARG A 59 11.76 8.59 -7.60
CA ARG A 59 11.40 8.42 -9.02
C ARG A 59 9.92 8.10 -9.20
N PHE A 60 9.35 7.28 -8.32
CA PHE A 60 7.92 7.00 -8.32
C PHE A 60 7.09 8.25 -8.00
N LEU A 61 7.49 9.04 -7.00
CA LEU A 61 6.82 10.32 -6.69
C LEU A 61 6.89 11.31 -7.86
N ALA A 62 8.04 11.44 -8.51
CA ALA A 62 8.20 12.31 -9.67
C ALA A 62 7.33 11.84 -10.86
N TRP A 63 7.16 10.52 -11.02
CA TRP A 63 6.25 9.97 -12.02
C TRP A 63 4.79 10.27 -11.68
N LEU A 64 4.36 10.04 -10.43
CA LEU A 64 3.02 10.39 -9.96
C LEU A 64 2.71 11.87 -10.17
N GLU A 65 3.65 12.74 -9.81
CA GLU A 65 3.52 14.17 -10.00
C GLU A 65 3.20 14.51 -11.46
N ARG A 66 3.91 13.91 -12.43
CA ARG A 66 3.65 14.16 -13.86
C ARG A 66 2.31 13.62 -14.35
N CYS A 67 1.81 12.55 -13.75
CA CYS A 67 0.54 11.93 -14.14
C CYS A 67 -0.69 12.67 -13.58
N ILE A 68 -0.52 13.46 -12.51
CA ILE A 68 -1.61 14.18 -11.85
C ILE A 68 -1.69 15.62 -12.41
N PRO A 69 -2.89 16.12 -12.80
CA PRO A 69 -3.08 17.48 -13.32
C PRO A 69 -2.36 18.55 -12.49
N ALA A 70 -1.68 19.48 -13.17
CA ALA A 70 -0.74 20.43 -12.57
C ALA A 70 -1.39 21.39 -11.57
N GLU A 71 -2.68 21.64 -11.73
CA GLU A 71 -3.51 22.50 -10.89
C GLU A 71 -3.88 21.88 -9.54
N LEU A 72 -3.69 20.57 -9.36
CA LEU A 72 -4.06 19.86 -8.13
C LEU A 72 -2.88 19.74 -7.17
N THR A 73 -3.15 20.02 -5.89
CA THR A 73 -2.26 19.65 -4.79
C THR A 73 -2.42 18.16 -4.46
N VAL A 74 -1.31 17.45 -4.34
CA VAL A 74 -1.29 16.01 -4.04
C VAL A 74 -1.01 15.82 -2.56
N HIS A 75 -2.00 15.30 -1.82
CA HIS A 75 -1.84 14.90 -0.44
C HIS A 75 -1.43 13.43 -0.36
N LEU A 76 -0.17 13.15 -0.03
CA LEU A 76 0.34 11.80 0.14
C LEU A 76 0.22 11.36 1.58
N VAL A 77 -0.52 10.29 1.85
CA VAL A 77 -0.50 9.62 3.16
C VAL A 77 0.53 8.50 3.11
N LEU A 78 1.57 8.61 3.93
CA LEU A 78 2.69 7.67 3.96
C LEU A 78 2.81 7.04 5.35
N ASP A 79 3.26 5.78 5.39
CA ASP A 79 3.76 5.21 6.63
C ASP A 79 5.20 5.70 6.92
N ASN A 80 5.79 5.20 8.00
CA ASN A 80 7.13 5.61 8.43
C ASN A 80 8.26 4.75 7.82
N GLY A 81 8.04 4.16 6.64
CA GLY A 81 9.06 3.41 5.92
C GLY A 81 10.38 4.19 5.76
N SER A 82 11.51 3.47 5.75
CA SER A 82 12.85 4.09 5.69
C SER A 82 13.07 4.89 4.39
N SER A 83 12.51 4.42 3.28
CA SER A 83 12.51 5.13 1.99
C SER A 83 11.66 6.40 2.05
N HIS A 84 10.50 6.38 2.70
CA HIS A 84 9.60 7.53 2.83
C HIS A 84 10.22 8.63 3.70
N THR A 85 10.89 8.24 4.79
CA THR A 85 11.45 9.15 5.78
C THR A 85 12.93 9.49 5.55
N SER A 86 13.51 9.06 4.43
CA SER A 86 14.92 9.30 4.15
C SER A 86 15.23 10.80 3.97
N ARG A 87 16.50 11.19 4.19
CA ARG A 87 16.97 12.55 3.90
C ARG A 87 16.74 12.95 2.45
N ALA A 88 16.99 12.02 1.51
CA ALA A 88 16.81 12.27 0.09
C ALA A 88 15.33 12.54 -0.26
N THR A 89 14.42 11.75 0.28
CA THR A 89 12.97 11.90 0.06
C THR A 89 12.46 13.21 0.64
N ARG A 90 12.85 13.55 1.88
CA ARG A 90 12.48 14.82 2.50
C ARG A 90 13.00 16.03 1.71
N ALA A 91 14.27 15.97 1.30
CA ALA A 91 14.88 17.03 0.50
C ALA A 91 14.21 17.19 -0.88
N TRP A 92 13.73 16.10 -1.47
CA TRP A 92 12.94 16.14 -2.70
C TRP A 92 11.57 16.78 -2.44
N LEU A 93 10.83 16.35 -1.42
CA LEU A 93 9.52 16.93 -1.07
C LEU A 93 9.58 18.45 -0.82
N THR A 94 10.64 18.96 -0.18
CA THR A 94 10.83 20.42 0.01
C THR A 94 10.92 21.19 -1.32
N LYS A 95 11.43 20.57 -2.38
CA LYS A 95 11.53 21.18 -3.72
C LYS A 95 10.26 21.03 -4.55
N HIS A 96 9.31 20.22 -4.09
CA HIS A 96 8.08 19.85 -4.79
C HIS A 96 6.85 20.20 -3.93
N PRO A 97 6.57 21.49 -3.70
CA PRO A 97 5.55 21.94 -2.75
C PRO A 97 4.11 21.53 -3.12
N ARG A 98 3.88 21.11 -4.37
CA ARG A 98 2.61 20.53 -4.81
C ARG A 98 2.32 19.18 -4.13
N ILE A 99 3.35 18.49 -3.64
CA ILE A 99 3.23 17.20 -2.95
C ILE A 99 3.37 17.43 -1.45
N VAL A 100 2.25 17.32 -0.75
CA VAL A 100 2.17 17.47 0.71
C VAL A 100 2.13 16.08 1.34
N ALA A 101 3.24 15.70 1.99
CA ALA A 101 3.34 14.40 2.68
C ALA A 101 2.81 14.46 4.12
N HIS A 102 1.88 13.57 4.43
CA HIS A 102 1.32 13.32 5.76
C HIS A 102 1.78 11.94 6.23
N TYR A 103 2.42 11.87 7.39
CA TYR A 103 2.90 10.61 7.94
C TYR A 103 1.91 10.08 8.98
N THR A 104 1.57 8.80 8.90
CA THR A 104 0.78 8.15 9.96
C THR A 104 1.56 8.18 11.29
N PRO A 105 0.88 8.14 12.45
CA PRO A 105 1.54 7.88 13.71
C PRO A 105 2.43 6.64 13.66
N LYS A 106 3.46 6.60 14.50
CA LYS A 106 4.32 5.41 14.63
C LYS A 106 3.46 4.19 14.99
N HIS A 107 3.75 3.05 14.36
CA HIS A 107 3.00 1.80 14.51
C HIS A 107 1.52 1.86 14.07
N ALA A 108 1.11 2.91 13.36
CA ALA A 108 -0.24 3.06 12.82
C ALA A 108 -0.26 2.99 11.28
N SER A 109 0.57 2.14 10.67
CA SER A 109 0.56 1.92 9.21
C SER A 109 -0.79 1.43 8.69
N TRP A 110 -1.61 0.81 9.55
CA TRP A 110 -2.98 0.41 9.25
C TRP A 110 -3.90 1.60 8.87
N LEU A 111 -3.55 2.85 9.20
CA LEU A 111 -4.27 4.04 8.73
C LEU A 111 -4.00 4.36 7.26
N ASN A 112 -2.92 3.81 6.68
CA ASN A 112 -2.62 3.98 5.26
C ASN A 112 -3.54 3.07 4.43
N GLN A 113 -4.51 3.66 3.73
CA GLN A 113 -5.54 2.91 3.01
C GLN A 113 -4.98 1.97 1.92
N VAL A 114 -3.80 2.24 1.38
CA VAL A 114 -3.15 1.35 0.40
C VAL A 114 -2.89 -0.06 0.97
N GLU A 115 -2.78 -0.19 2.30
CA GLU A 115 -2.65 -1.49 2.98
C GLU A 115 -3.91 -2.37 2.82
N ILE A 116 -5.09 -1.77 2.61
CA ILE A 116 -6.30 -2.52 2.24
C ILE A 116 -6.13 -3.16 0.87
N PHE A 117 -5.60 -2.41 -0.10
CA PHE A 117 -5.29 -2.95 -1.42
C PHE A 117 -4.26 -4.07 -1.34
N PHE A 118 -3.17 -3.90 -0.59
CA PHE A 118 -2.19 -4.98 -0.40
C PHE A 118 -2.81 -6.22 0.25
N SER A 119 -3.78 -6.05 1.15
CA SER A 119 -4.55 -7.15 1.74
C SER A 119 -5.47 -7.85 0.73
N LEU A 120 -6.04 -7.13 -0.23
CA LEU A 120 -6.80 -7.70 -1.35
C LEU A 120 -5.88 -8.49 -2.28
N LEU A 121 -4.78 -7.87 -2.73
CA LEU A 121 -3.76 -8.49 -3.58
C LEU A 121 -3.19 -9.76 -2.92
N ALA A 122 -2.89 -9.71 -1.62
CA ALA A 122 -2.36 -10.85 -0.90
C ALA A 122 -3.34 -12.02 -0.87
N ARG A 123 -4.64 -11.76 -0.70
CA ARG A 123 -5.68 -12.80 -0.71
C ARG A 123 -5.93 -13.37 -2.10
N ALA A 124 -6.03 -12.51 -3.10
CA ALA A 124 -6.39 -12.90 -4.47
C ALA A 124 -5.22 -13.56 -5.23
N VAL A 125 -4.02 -13.00 -5.12
CA VAL A 125 -2.87 -13.40 -5.94
C VAL A 125 -1.86 -14.21 -5.14
N LEU A 126 -1.46 -13.75 -3.95
CA LEU A 126 -0.29 -14.30 -3.26
C LEU A 126 -0.58 -15.57 -2.45
N ARG A 127 -1.72 -15.63 -1.75
CA ARG A 127 -2.05 -16.70 -0.78
C ARG A 127 -1.99 -18.09 -1.40
N HIS A 128 -2.52 -18.23 -2.62
CA HIS A 128 -2.58 -19.49 -3.36
C HIS A 128 -1.75 -19.49 -4.65
N GLY A 129 -0.96 -18.43 -4.86
CA GLY A 129 -0.18 -18.22 -6.06
C GLY A 129 0.85 -19.32 -6.33
N ASP A 130 1.06 -19.56 -7.62
CA ASP A 130 2.10 -20.39 -8.20
C ASP A 130 2.81 -19.52 -9.24
N PHE A 131 4.10 -19.27 -9.05
CA PHE A 131 4.85 -18.30 -9.84
C PHE A 131 6.10 -18.94 -10.40
N SER A 132 6.19 -19.07 -11.72
CA SER A 132 7.31 -19.72 -12.41
C SER A 132 8.57 -18.83 -12.49
N SER A 133 8.42 -17.53 -12.23
CA SER A 133 9.52 -16.55 -12.25
C SER A 133 9.13 -15.27 -11.49
N ARG A 134 10.10 -14.37 -11.28
CA ARG A 134 9.83 -12.99 -10.82
C ARG A 134 8.89 -12.24 -11.77
N ARG A 135 9.08 -12.42 -13.07
CA ARG A 135 8.30 -11.77 -14.11
C ARG A 135 6.83 -12.22 -14.06
N ASP A 136 6.59 -13.52 -13.95
CA ASP A 136 5.25 -14.08 -13.82
C ASP A 136 4.52 -13.55 -12.56
N LEU A 137 5.23 -13.42 -11.43
CA LEU A 137 4.68 -12.76 -10.25
C LEU A 137 4.30 -11.31 -10.52
N LEU A 138 5.18 -10.53 -11.16
CA LEU A 138 4.92 -9.12 -11.48
C LEU A 138 3.72 -8.99 -12.43
N GLU A 139 3.67 -9.79 -13.50
CA GLU A 139 2.56 -9.80 -14.47
C GLU A 139 1.22 -10.11 -13.79
N LYS A 140 1.17 -11.05 -12.85
CA LYS A 140 -0.04 -11.35 -12.06
C LYS A 140 -0.43 -10.22 -11.11
N VAL A 141 0.54 -9.55 -10.49
CA VAL A 141 0.29 -8.37 -9.64
C VAL A 141 -0.27 -7.22 -10.48
N THR A 142 0.34 -6.93 -11.64
CA THR A 142 -0.13 -5.90 -12.57
C THR A 142 -1.50 -6.24 -13.13
N GLY A 143 -1.73 -7.49 -13.55
CA GLY A 143 -3.02 -7.95 -14.05
C GLY A 143 -4.13 -7.85 -13.00
N PHE A 144 -3.85 -8.22 -11.74
CA PHE A 144 -4.80 -8.00 -10.65
C PHE A 144 -5.08 -6.51 -10.41
N THR A 145 -4.06 -5.65 -10.50
CA THR A 145 -4.24 -4.20 -10.32
C THR A 145 -5.14 -3.62 -11.41
N ILE A 146 -4.94 -4.02 -12.67
CA ILE A 146 -5.81 -3.62 -13.80
C ILE A 146 -7.24 -4.07 -13.54
N PHE A 147 -7.43 -5.35 -13.22
CA PHE A 147 -8.75 -5.91 -12.89
C PHE A 147 -9.42 -5.20 -11.71
N HIS A 148 -8.69 -4.92 -10.64
CA HIS A 148 -9.20 -4.17 -9.49
C HIS A 148 -9.69 -2.77 -9.91
N ASN A 149 -8.95 -2.09 -10.79
CA ASN A 149 -9.27 -0.74 -11.25
C ASN A 149 -10.52 -0.66 -12.13
N GLU A 150 -10.92 -1.74 -12.83
CA GLU A 150 -12.15 -1.78 -13.64
C GLU A 150 -13.41 -1.55 -12.80
N THR A 151 -13.40 -2.05 -11.56
CA THR A 151 -14.53 -1.93 -10.62
C THR A 151 -14.17 -1.14 -9.37
N ALA A 152 -13.06 -0.40 -9.38
CA ALA A 152 -12.59 0.34 -8.22
C ALA A 152 -13.65 1.32 -7.72
N ARG A 153 -13.78 1.35 -6.40
CA ARG A 153 -14.64 2.28 -5.67
C ARG A 153 -13.88 2.74 -4.43
N PRO A 154 -14.11 3.97 -3.95
CA PRO A 154 -13.55 4.43 -2.69
C PRO A 154 -13.85 3.46 -1.56
N PHE A 155 -12.86 3.19 -0.72
CA PHE A 155 -13.10 2.39 0.47
C PHE A 155 -13.99 3.18 1.43
N ARG A 156 -15.08 2.55 1.88
CA ARG A 156 -15.89 3.10 2.97
C ARG A 156 -15.07 3.01 4.25
N TRP A 157 -14.65 4.16 4.75
CA TRP A 157 -13.80 4.27 5.92
C TRP A 157 -14.57 4.91 7.07
N ASN A 158 -14.91 4.12 8.08
CA ASN A 158 -15.57 4.61 9.29
C ASN A 158 -14.53 4.72 10.41
N TYR A 159 -13.81 5.84 10.46
CA TYR A 159 -12.93 6.17 11.58
C TYR A 159 -13.32 7.53 12.14
N GLU A 160 -13.87 7.52 13.35
CA GLU A 160 -14.33 8.73 14.04
C GLU A 160 -13.19 9.50 14.73
N GLY A 161 -11.93 9.06 14.59
CA GLY A 161 -10.80 9.82 15.11
C GLY A 161 -10.67 9.84 16.63
N ARG A 162 -11.44 9.03 17.40
CA ARG A 162 -11.34 9.04 18.87
C ARG A 162 -9.89 8.69 19.27
N PRO A 163 -9.14 9.64 19.85
CA PRO A 163 -7.83 9.31 20.40
C PRO A 163 -8.06 8.21 21.44
N ARG A 164 -7.21 7.18 21.45
CA ARG A 164 -7.15 6.34 22.65
C ARG A 164 -6.82 7.30 23.79
N GLN A 165 -7.61 7.28 24.86
CA GLN A 165 -7.27 7.96 26.10
C GLN A 165 -5.92 7.41 26.56
N THR A 166 -4.82 8.01 26.10
CA THR A 166 -3.56 7.99 26.82
C THR A 166 -3.87 8.71 28.10
N GLY A 167 -3.87 7.97 29.21
CA GLY A 167 -4.17 8.50 30.53
C GLY A 167 -3.23 9.65 30.84
N ASP A 168 -3.77 10.86 30.69
CA ASP A 168 -3.34 12.04 31.42
C ASP A 168 -4.56 12.97 31.48
N GLU A 169 -5.35 12.82 32.55
CA GLU A 169 -6.54 13.64 32.84
C GLU A 169 -6.20 15.08 33.25
N SER A 170 -4.96 15.54 33.06
CA SER A 170 -4.46 16.78 33.65
C SER A 170 -4.47 18.01 32.73
N ALA A 171 -5.03 17.93 31.51
CA ALA A 171 -5.04 19.07 30.58
C ALA A 171 -6.41 19.48 30.00
N VAL A 172 -7.52 19.15 30.67
CA VAL A 172 -8.83 19.76 30.36
C VAL A 172 -9.06 20.94 31.32
N ALA A 173 -8.40 22.06 31.05
CA ALA A 173 -8.71 23.32 31.68
C ALA A 173 -8.77 24.44 30.62
N ALA A 174 -9.97 25.04 30.55
CA ALA A 174 -10.30 26.34 29.96
C ALA A 174 -10.19 26.50 28.42
N LYS A 175 -11.35 26.34 27.76
CA LYS A 175 -11.82 27.31 26.75
C LYS A 175 -13.34 27.39 26.82
N GLU A 176 -13.84 28.40 27.53
CA GLU A 176 -15.23 28.85 27.40
C GLU A 176 -15.46 29.39 25.98
N PRO A 177 -16.65 29.17 25.39
CA PRO A 177 -16.98 29.72 24.09
C PRO A 177 -17.27 31.22 24.19
N CYS A 178 -16.51 32.02 23.44
CA CYS A 178 -16.81 33.42 23.18
C CYS A 178 -18.11 33.49 22.36
N HIS A 179 -19.21 33.87 23.01
CA HIS A 179 -20.43 34.26 22.32
C HIS A 179 -20.26 35.64 21.69
N ALA A 180 -20.63 35.71 20.41
CA ALA A 180 -20.70 36.91 19.59
C ALA A 180 -21.61 37.99 20.20
N ARG A 181 -21.23 39.26 19.97
CA ARG A 181 -22.15 40.40 19.92
C ARG A 181 -22.21 40.88 18.48
#